data_AF-H2Y559-F1
#
_entry.id   AF-H2Y559-F1
#
_cell.length_a   1.000
_cell.length_b   1.000
_cell.length_c   1.000
_cell.angle_alpha   90.00
_cell.angle_beta   90.00
_cell.angle_gamma   90.00
#
_symmetry.space_group_name_H-M   'P 1'
#
loop_
_entity.id
_entity.type
_entity.pdbx_description
1 polymer ?
#
loop_
_entity_poly.entity_id
_entity_poly.type
_entity_poly.pdbx_seq_one_letter_code
_entity_poly.pdbx_strand_id
1 'polypeptide(L)'
;WTSKKHCILRLLLGLMVAAELFSDARADYDDDYRCEPIHIKMCQGIGYNSTRLPNSLGQVRQTEGDTEMKSFQILLEYNCASELKHFLCAVFVPMCEPGIQRTIGPCEGMCLSVQKLCLPALESFGQKWPEKLNCSNFPKENKQNSMCMPGKVEIQDEELPSYRPTPVRRNYCKYPERPIILIAMCYNIYSISYILRLLVGRENISCQRNSEGEMFLIKVKFRGNTVCAIVFLLSYFFGMASYLWWVILTLTWFLAAGMKWSHEAIERHSSYFHLVAWSIPSIKIVVILILRHVRLCYVGNQDMNALTGFVLAPLFTYLVIGTSFLLAGFFSLFRIKSYMEKEGSKTDKLERLMVKIGVFSVLYIVPASIVIGCYFYEHAVRRLWSLNRNVTPSVSIYFLRILMQLIIGVFTGFWVWSKKSIQSW
;
A
#
# COMPACT_ATOMS: atom_id res chain seq x y z
N TRP A 1 13.68 -31.30 -36.67
CA TRP A 1 14.78 -30.31 -36.51
C TRP A 1 14.42 -28.95 -37.14
N THR A 2 13.16 -28.51 -37.01
CA THR A 2 12.63 -27.28 -37.66
C THR A 2 11.70 -26.44 -36.74
N SER A 3 11.32 -26.94 -35.56
CA SER A 3 10.46 -26.20 -34.61
C SER A 3 11.21 -25.45 -33.51
N LYS A 4 12.51 -25.73 -33.27
CA LYS A 4 13.33 -24.99 -32.28
C LYS A 4 13.92 -23.67 -32.82
N LYS A 5 13.96 -23.48 -34.15
CA LYS A 5 14.52 -22.28 -34.79
C LYS A 5 13.59 -21.06 -34.73
N HIS A 6 12.28 -21.26 -34.61
CA HIS A 6 11.30 -20.16 -34.56
C HIS A 6 11.17 -19.48 -33.17
N CYS A 7 11.46 -20.18 -32.08
CA CYS A 7 11.52 -19.55 -30.75
C CYS A 7 12.81 -18.74 -30.56
N ILE A 8 13.94 -19.22 -31.09
CA ILE A 8 15.22 -18.51 -30.98
C ILE A 8 15.22 -17.26 -31.87
N LEU A 9 14.61 -17.31 -33.07
CA LEU A 9 14.51 -16.14 -33.95
C LEU A 9 13.58 -15.05 -33.38
N ARG A 10 12.52 -15.42 -32.63
CA ARG A 10 11.66 -14.45 -31.92
C ARG A 10 12.30 -13.90 -30.64
N LEU A 11 13.13 -14.69 -29.95
CA LEU A 11 13.94 -14.22 -28.82
C LEU A 11 15.05 -13.26 -29.29
N LEU A 12 15.66 -13.52 -30.45
CA LEU A 12 16.71 -12.68 -31.04
C LEU A 12 16.16 -11.40 -31.68
N LEU A 13 14.96 -11.42 -32.30
CA LEU A 13 14.30 -10.17 -32.73
C LEU A 13 13.87 -9.31 -31.53
N GLY A 14 13.45 -9.93 -30.42
CA GLY A 14 13.14 -9.21 -29.18
C GLY A 14 14.38 -8.59 -28.51
N LEU A 15 15.57 -9.19 -28.70
CA LEU A 15 16.85 -8.68 -28.20
C LEU A 15 17.47 -7.62 -29.13
N MET A 16 17.16 -7.63 -30.43
CA MET A 16 17.59 -6.59 -31.38
C MET A 16 16.79 -5.29 -31.19
N VAL A 17 15.50 -5.36 -30.82
CA VAL A 17 14.70 -4.16 -30.47
C VAL A 17 15.13 -3.55 -29.12
N ALA A 18 15.78 -4.32 -28.25
CA ALA A 18 16.39 -3.80 -27.02
C ALA A 18 17.79 -3.20 -27.25
N ALA A 19 18.43 -3.47 -28.39
CA ALA A 19 19.77 -2.98 -28.72
C ALA A 19 19.77 -1.60 -29.41
N GLU A 20 18.64 -1.11 -29.92
CA GLU A 20 18.50 0.29 -30.38
C GLU A 20 18.17 1.28 -29.24
N LEU A 21 18.05 0.81 -27.99
CA LEU A 21 17.87 1.66 -26.80
C LEU A 21 19.17 1.95 -26.04
N PHE A 22 20.31 1.47 -26.51
CA PHE A 22 21.63 1.83 -26.01
C PHE A 22 22.59 2.12 -27.17
N SER A 23 22.25 3.12 -27.99
CA SER A 23 23.31 3.92 -28.62
C SER A 23 23.80 4.90 -27.57
N ASP A 24 25.07 4.74 -27.20
CA ASP A 24 25.84 5.62 -26.32
C ASP A 24 25.84 7.02 -26.94
N ALA A 25 24.86 7.86 -26.56
CA ALA A 25 24.94 9.29 -26.78
C ALA A 25 25.90 9.84 -25.73
N ARG A 26 27.20 9.78 -26.04
CA ARG A 26 28.15 10.72 -25.48
C ARG A 26 27.78 12.08 -26.03
N ALA A 27 26.82 12.71 -25.36
CA ALA A 27 26.44 14.09 -25.61
C ALA A 27 27.68 14.92 -25.29
N ASP A 28 28.29 15.39 -26.37
CA ASP A 28 29.17 16.53 -26.37
C ASP A 28 28.51 17.63 -25.54
N TYR A 29 29.22 18.12 -24.52
CA TYR A 29 28.72 19.13 -23.59
C TYR A 29 28.81 20.47 -24.33
N ASP A 30 27.91 20.68 -25.30
CA ASP A 30 27.72 21.98 -25.91
C ASP A 30 26.84 22.80 -24.98
N ASP A 31 27.42 23.91 -24.52
CA ASP A 31 27.01 24.71 -23.38
C ASP A 31 25.81 25.61 -23.77
N ASP A 32 24.64 25.01 -24.00
CA ASP A 32 23.43 25.76 -24.33
C ASP A 32 22.74 26.23 -23.03
N TYR A 33 23.18 27.38 -22.51
CA TYR A 33 22.63 28.09 -21.35
C TYR A 33 21.20 28.64 -21.59
N ARG A 34 20.25 27.82 -22.08
CA ARG A 34 18.86 28.24 -22.33
C ARG A 34 17.96 27.91 -21.15
N CYS A 35 16.98 28.78 -20.92
CA CYS A 35 15.92 28.52 -19.96
C CYS A 35 15.05 27.35 -20.44
N GLU A 36 14.72 26.43 -19.53
CA GLU A 36 13.82 25.30 -19.75
C GLU A 36 12.49 25.48 -19.01
N PRO A 37 11.36 24.92 -19.51
CA PRO A 37 10.07 25.04 -18.84
C PRO A 37 10.00 24.23 -17.53
N ILE A 38 9.24 24.73 -16.56
CA ILE A 38 9.06 24.05 -15.26
C ILE A 38 8.08 22.86 -15.40
N HIS A 39 8.57 21.66 -15.10
CA HIS A 39 7.77 20.42 -15.12
C HIS A 39 7.20 20.03 -13.76
N ILE A 40 7.69 20.65 -12.68
CA ILE A 40 7.23 20.37 -11.32
C ILE A 40 5.85 21.01 -11.10
N LYS A 41 4.80 20.18 -11.02
CA LYS A 41 3.40 20.62 -10.93
C LYS A 41 3.13 21.65 -9.83
N MET A 42 3.78 21.54 -8.67
CA MET A 42 3.55 22.49 -7.58
C MET A 42 4.12 23.88 -7.87
N CYS A 43 5.15 23.97 -8.73
CA CYS A 43 5.83 25.22 -9.07
C CYS A 43 5.35 25.82 -10.39
N GLN A 44 4.31 25.26 -11.01
CA GLN A 44 3.67 25.85 -12.18
C GLN A 44 2.73 26.98 -11.74
N GLY A 45 2.76 28.12 -12.44
CA GLY A 45 1.85 29.24 -12.18
C GLY A 45 2.13 30.02 -10.89
N ILE A 46 3.37 29.99 -10.39
CA ILE A 46 3.81 30.74 -9.19
C ILE A 46 4.28 32.17 -9.50
N GLY A 47 4.15 32.61 -10.77
CA GLY A 47 4.61 33.92 -11.25
C GLY A 47 5.68 33.84 -12.33
N TYR A 48 6.32 32.68 -12.52
CA TYR A 48 7.23 32.37 -13.63
C TYR A 48 7.08 30.90 -14.04
N ASN A 49 7.43 30.60 -15.30
CA ASN A 49 7.26 29.26 -15.89
C ASN A 49 8.55 28.67 -16.47
N SER A 50 9.66 29.40 -16.39
CA SER A 50 10.95 29.02 -16.95
C SER A 50 12.03 28.99 -15.86
N THR A 51 12.84 27.94 -15.87
CA THR A 51 13.95 27.72 -14.94
C THR A 51 15.23 27.40 -15.71
N ARG A 52 16.35 27.29 -15.02
CA ARG A 52 17.63 26.84 -15.58
C ARG A 52 18.39 26.08 -14.51
N LEU A 53 19.12 25.07 -14.94
CA LEU A 53 19.92 24.23 -14.07
C LEU A 53 21.42 24.43 -14.38
N PRO A 54 22.32 24.22 -13.39
CA PRO A 54 22.03 23.78 -12.03
C PRO A 54 21.29 24.83 -11.17
N ASN A 55 20.45 24.36 -10.24
CA ASN A 55 19.75 25.25 -9.31
C ASN A 55 20.69 25.78 -8.20
N SER A 56 20.17 26.57 -7.27
CA SER A 56 20.97 27.15 -6.17
C SER A 56 21.54 26.13 -5.18
N LEU A 57 21.13 24.86 -5.27
CA LEU A 57 21.67 23.73 -4.51
C LEU A 57 22.60 22.84 -5.35
N GLY A 58 22.90 23.21 -6.60
CA GLY A 58 23.81 22.49 -7.49
C GLY A 58 23.18 21.28 -8.20
N GLN A 59 21.87 21.08 -8.10
CA GLN A 59 21.19 19.96 -8.77
C GLN A 59 21.06 20.23 -10.26
N VAL A 60 21.36 19.25 -11.09
CA VAL A 60 21.43 19.39 -12.56
C VAL A 60 20.15 18.96 -13.28
N ARG A 61 19.18 18.38 -12.57
CA ARG A 61 17.88 17.95 -13.13
C ARG A 61 16.71 18.39 -12.26
N GLN A 62 15.60 18.85 -12.86
CA GLN A 62 14.38 19.19 -12.12
C GLN A 62 13.82 18.00 -11.32
N THR A 63 14.04 16.77 -11.78
CA THR A 63 13.59 15.55 -11.07
C THR A 63 14.31 15.35 -9.73
N GLU A 64 15.58 15.76 -9.63
CA GLU A 64 16.36 15.71 -8.39
C GLU A 64 15.81 16.75 -7.41
N GLY A 65 15.56 17.97 -7.91
CA GLY A 65 14.90 19.04 -7.16
C GLY A 65 13.51 18.67 -6.66
N ASP A 66 12.66 18.07 -7.49
CA ASP A 66 11.33 17.59 -7.09
C ASP A 66 11.41 16.53 -5.99
N THR A 67 12.38 15.62 -6.09
CA THR A 67 12.57 14.55 -5.09
C THR A 67 13.02 15.11 -3.74
N GLU A 68 13.97 16.04 -3.73
CA GLU A 68 14.44 16.68 -2.50
C GLU A 68 13.37 17.61 -1.90
N MET A 69 12.66 18.37 -2.74
CA MET A 69 11.58 19.25 -2.32
C MET A 69 10.40 18.49 -1.69
N LYS A 70 10.10 17.26 -2.14
CA LYS A 70 9.09 16.39 -1.51
C LYS A 70 9.35 16.10 -0.03
N SER A 71 10.59 16.21 0.45
CA SER A 71 10.88 16.09 1.89
C SER A 71 10.20 17.19 2.74
N PHE A 72 9.87 18.33 2.12
CA PHE A 72 9.17 19.45 2.74
C PHE A 72 7.64 19.39 2.56
N GLN A 73 7.09 18.31 1.99
CA GLN A 73 5.65 18.17 1.76
C GLN A 73 4.83 18.30 3.06
N ILE A 74 5.35 17.80 4.18
CA ILE A 74 4.69 17.94 5.48
C ILE A 74 4.57 19.42 5.89
N LEU A 75 5.60 20.23 5.66
CA LEU A 75 5.55 21.67 5.96
C LEU A 75 4.61 22.41 5.00
N LEU A 76 4.59 22.03 3.72
CA LEU A 76 3.65 22.56 2.73
C LEU A 76 2.19 22.29 3.12
N GLU A 77 1.91 21.08 3.63
CA GLU A 77 0.58 20.72 4.14
C GLU A 77 0.27 21.39 5.48
N TYR A 78 1.29 21.62 6.33
CA TYR A 78 1.14 22.35 7.59
C TYR A 78 0.83 23.84 7.36
N ASN A 79 1.25 24.38 6.21
CA ASN A 79 1.00 25.77 5.79
C ASN A 79 1.41 26.82 6.85
N CYS A 80 2.61 26.66 7.42
CA CYS A 80 3.16 27.56 8.44
C CYS A 80 3.39 28.99 7.93
N ALA A 81 3.70 29.16 6.63
CA ALA A 81 3.91 30.46 6.01
C ALA A 81 3.26 30.48 4.61
N SER A 82 2.57 31.57 4.29
CA SER A 82 1.93 31.79 2.97
C SER A 82 2.95 31.76 1.82
N GLU A 83 4.19 32.18 2.09
CA GLU A 83 5.29 32.25 1.13
C GLU A 83 6.13 30.95 1.06
N LEU A 84 5.85 29.93 1.89
CA LEU A 84 6.65 28.69 1.91
C LEU A 84 6.74 28.02 0.53
N LYS A 85 5.60 27.94 -0.18
CA LYS A 85 5.54 27.36 -1.52
C LYS A 85 6.42 28.13 -2.51
N HIS A 86 6.31 29.45 -2.50
CA HIS A 86 7.10 30.33 -3.38
C HIS A 86 8.60 30.23 -3.06
N PHE A 87 8.95 30.19 -1.78
CA PHE A 87 10.33 30.04 -1.32
C PHE A 87 10.94 28.72 -1.80
N LEU A 88 10.26 27.60 -1.57
CA LEU A 88 10.77 26.29 -2.01
C LEU A 88 10.94 26.22 -3.53
N CYS A 89 9.97 26.70 -4.30
CA CYS A 89 10.11 26.75 -5.75
C CYS A 89 11.27 27.66 -6.20
N ALA A 90 11.45 28.83 -5.57
CA ALA A 90 12.57 29.73 -5.87
C ALA A 90 13.95 29.11 -5.56
N VAL A 91 14.04 28.14 -4.65
CA VAL A 91 15.29 27.42 -4.37
C VAL A 91 15.48 26.26 -5.36
N PHE A 92 14.49 25.38 -5.50
CA PHE A 92 14.64 24.13 -6.25
C PHE A 92 14.49 24.31 -7.77
N VAL A 93 13.69 25.28 -8.21
CA VAL A 93 13.46 25.62 -9.63
C VAL A 93 13.50 27.13 -9.80
N PRO A 94 14.66 27.78 -9.60
CA PRO A 94 14.78 29.23 -9.62
C PRO A 94 14.40 29.82 -10.99
N MET A 95 13.97 31.07 -11.02
CA MET A 95 13.54 31.76 -12.24
C MET A 95 14.72 31.96 -13.22
N CYS A 96 14.43 31.82 -14.51
CA CYS A 96 15.35 32.12 -15.61
C CYS A 96 14.74 33.10 -16.58
N GLU A 97 15.52 34.13 -16.97
CA GLU A 97 15.14 35.15 -17.94
C GLU A 97 16.15 35.17 -19.10
N PRO A 98 15.71 35.15 -20.37
CA PRO A 98 16.60 35.25 -21.52
C PRO A 98 17.42 36.56 -21.48
N GLY A 99 18.75 36.44 -21.41
CA GLY A 99 19.67 37.58 -21.30
C GLY A 99 20.35 37.72 -19.94
N ILE A 100 19.91 36.97 -18.92
CA ILE A 100 20.55 36.91 -17.60
C ILE A 100 21.25 35.56 -17.45
N GLN A 101 22.59 35.55 -17.39
CA GLN A 101 23.41 34.33 -17.30
C GLN A 101 23.36 33.62 -15.93
N ARG A 102 22.43 33.97 -15.03
CA ARG A 102 22.32 33.43 -13.67
C ARG A 102 20.86 33.16 -13.30
N THR A 103 20.65 32.19 -12.43
CA THR A 103 19.32 31.88 -11.90
C THR A 103 18.95 32.89 -10.81
N ILE A 104 17.66 33.26 -10.74
CA ILE A 104 17.14 34.20 -9.75
C ILE A 104 16.42 33.38 -8.66
N GLY A 105 17.02 33.31 -7.48
CA GLY A 105 16.49 32.61 -6.30
C GLY A 105 15.78 33.56 -5.31
N PRO A 106 15.44 33.09 -4.09
CA PRO A 106 14.82 33.94 -3.07
C PRO A 106 15.83 34.91 -2.45
N CYS A 107 15.38 36.07 -1.97
CA CYS A 107 16.18 36.94 -1.12
C CYS A 107 16.24 36.43 0.33
N GLU A 108 17.25 36.86 1.09
CA GLU A 108 17.44 36.52 2.50
C GLU A 108 16.20 36.84 3.34
N GLY A 109 15.54 37.99 3.10
CA GLY A 109 14.34 38.40 3.82
C GLY A 109 13.16 37.41 3.67
N MET A 110 12.98 36.84 2.48
CA MET A 110 11.96 35.81 2.24
C MET A 110 12.28 34.53 3.03
N CYS A 111 13.54 34.12 3.02
CA CYS A 111 14.01 32.95 3.77
C CYS A 111 13.81 33.12 5.27
N LEU A 112 14.22 34.27 5.82
CA LEU A 112 14.10 34.57 7.26
C LEU A 112 12.64 34.57 7.72
N SER A 113 11.73 35.11 6.92
CA SER A 113 10.29 35.10 7.20
C SER A 113 9.74 33.67 7.26
N VAL A 114 10.02 32.86 6.24
CA VAL A 114 9.59 31.45 6.19
C VAL A 114 10.22 30.64 7.32
N GLN A 115 11.52 30.83 7.58
CA GLN A 115 12.24 30.16 8.66
C GLN A 115 11.61 30.48 10.02
N LYS A 116 11.33 31.75 10.31
CA LYS A 116 10.72 32.17 11.58
C LYS A 116 9.36 31.50 11.83
N LEU A 117 8.51 31.41 10.81
CA LEU A 117 7.16 30.84 10.93
C LEU A 117 7.14 29.30 10.92
N CYS A 118 8.05 28.68 10.18
CA CYS A 118 8.05 27.23 9.97
C CYS A 118 9.01 26.46 10.89
N LEU A 119 9.99 27.12 11.50
CA LEU A 119 10.95 26.47 12.41
C LEU A 119 10.26 25.78 13.61
N PRO A 120 9.28 26.38 14.31
CA PRO A 120 8.61 25.70 15.42
C PRO A 120 7.89 24.41 14.98
N ALA A 121 7.29 24.42 13.78
CA ALA A 121 6.67 23.24 13.21
C ALA A 121 7.73 22.16 12.92
N LEU A 122 8.88 22.54 12.38
CA LEU A 122 9.98 21.62 12.07
C LEU A 122 10.61 20.99 13.33
N GLU A 123 10.79 21.80 14.38
CA GLU A 123 11.29 21.35 15.69
C GLU A 123 10.32 20.40 16.38
N SER A 124 9.00 20.56 16.19
CA SER A 124 7.99 19.61 16.69
C SER A 124 8.15 18.20 16.11
N PHE A 125 8.77 18.08 14.93
CA PHE A 125 9.14 16.80 14.31
C PHE A 125 10.58 16.35 14.64
N GLY A 126 11.26 17.05 15.56
CA GLY A 126 12.64 16.78 15.93
C GLY A 126 13.65 17.05 14.81
N GLN A 127 13.31 17.92 13.86
CA GLN A 127 14.18 18.33 12.76
C GLN A 127 14.66 19.77 12.98
N LYS A 128 15.91 20.06 12.60
CA LYS A 128 16.47 21.42 12.58
C LYS A 128 16.32 22.02 11.19
N TRP A 129 16.41 23.34 11.10
CA TRP A 129 16.47 24.01 9.80
C TRP A 129 17.64 23.46 8.97
N PRO A 130 17.42 23.02 7.71
CA PRO A 130 18.46 22.40 6.91
C PRO A 130 19.61 23.37 6.58
N GLU A 131 20.85 22.90 6.68
CA GLU A 131 22.04 23.71 6.35
C GLU A 131 22.04 24.20 4.89
N LYS A 132 21.52 23.37 3.97
CA LYS A 132 21.35 23.73 2.56
C LYS A 132 20.40 24.93 2.34
N LEU A 133 19.47 25.16 3.26
CA LEU A 133 18.51 26.27 3.22
C LEU A 133 18.89 27.40 4.19
N ASN A 134 20.15 27.45 4.64
CA ASN A 134 20.59 28.53 5.52
C ASN A 134 20.39 29.89 4.83
N CYS A 135 19.66 30.79 5.50
CA CYS A 135 19.29 32.08 4.92
C CYS A 135 20.49 32.98 4.58
N SER A 136 21.62 32.78 5.25
CA SER A 136 22.87 33.48 4.94
C SER A 136 23.45 33.16 3.56
N ASN A 137 22.98 32.09 2.91
CA ASN A 137 23.39 31.72 1.54
C ASN A 137 22.66 32.54 0.46
N PHE A 138 21.62 33.29 0.82
CA PHE A 138 20.81 34.04 -0.14
C PHE A 138 21.16 35.54 -0.14
N PRO A 139 21.01 36.24 -1.28
CA PRO A 139 21.29 37.69 -1.34
C PRO A 139 20.32 38.50 -0.49
N LYS A 140 20.83 39.52 0.22
CA LYS A 140 20.01 40.46 1.00
C LYS A 140 19.08 41.30 0.15
N GLU A 141 19.63 41.86 -0.92
CA GLU A 141 18.97 42.84 -1.77
C GLU A 141 19.40 42.67 -3.23
N ASN A 142 18.58 43.22 -4.12
CA ASN A 142 18.87 43.29 -5.53
C ASN A 142 20.05 44.23 -5.80
N LYS A 143 21.16 43.69 -6.33
CA LYS A 143 22.31 44.46 -6.83
C LYS A 143 22.62 44.06 -8.27
N GLN A 144 23.42 44.87 -8.98
CA GLN A 144 23.84 44.65 -10.37
C GLN A 144 24.27 43.19 -10.65
N ASN A 145 24.97 42.56 -9.70
CA ASN A 145 25.47 41.18 -9.77
C ASN A 145 24.79 40.21 -8.79
N SER A 146 23.71 40.57 -8.08
CA SER A 146 22.91 39.66 -7.23
C SER A 146 21.41 39.99 -7.32
N MET A 147 20.68 39.35 -8.24
CA MET A 147 19.22 39.47 -8.34
C MET A 147 18.56 38.35 -7.53
N CYS A 148 17.51 38.69 -6.79
CA CYS A 148 16.73 37.77 -5.98
C CYS A 148 15.25 38.21 -5.92
N MET A 149 14.37 37.25 -5.65
CA MET A 149 12.94 37.48 -5.44
C MET A 149 12.67 37.94 -4.00
N PRO A 150 12.15 39.16 -3.78
CA PRO A 150 11.77 39.61 -2.45
C PRO A 150 10.54 38.84 -1.98
N GLY A 151 10.44 38.62 -0.66
CA GLY A 151 9.22 38.11 -0.05
C GLY A 151 8.16 39.21 0.03
N LYS A 152 6.90 38.83 0.20
CA LYS A 152 5.85 39.80 0.53
C LYS A 152 6.16 40.43 1.90
N VAL A 153 6.31 41.75 1.91
CA VAL A 153 6.48 42.52 3.14
C VAL A 153 5.08 42.77 3.73
N GLU A 154 4.68 41.95 4.70
CA GLU A 154 3.55 42.30 5.57
C GLU A 154 4.06 43.23 6.67
N ILE A 155 4.02 44.56 6.40
CA ILE A 155 4.03 45.56 7.47
C ILE A 155 2.58 45.69 7.93
N GLN A 156 2.28 45.08 9.07
CA GLN A 156 1.43 45.66 10.10
C GLN A 156 1.69 44.91 11.40
N ASP A 157 2.02 45.69 12.44
CA ASP A 157 1.95 45.27 13.83
C ASP A 157 0.50 44.89 14.15
N GLU A 158 0.12 43.66 13.83
CA GLU A 158 -1.15 43.06 14.22
C GLU A 158 -0.83 41.77 14.98
N GLU A 159 -1.45 41.64 16.15
CA GLU A 159 -1.22 40.61 17.16
C GLU A 159 -0.89 39.25 16.54
N LEU A 160 0.19 38.62 17.03
CA LEU A 160 0.57 37.25 16.69
C LEU A 160 -0.70 36.37 16.73
N PRO A 161 -1.24 35.93 15.58
CA PRO A 161 -2.46 35.15 15.62
C PRO A 161 -2.13 33.90 16.41
N SER A 162 -2.90 33.67 17.48
CA SER A 162 -2.84 32.45 18.28
C SER A 162 -3.11 31.28 17.33
N TYR A 163 -2.04 30.76 16.73
CA TYR A 163 -2.09 29.61 15.86
C TYR A 163 -2.37 28.42 16.76
N ARG A 164 -3.67 28.14 16.93
CA ARG A 164 -4.11 26.87 17.45
C ARG A 164 -3.83 25.86 16.35
N PRO A 165 -2.86 24.94 16.50
CA PRO A 165 -2.60 23.96 15.45
C PRO A 165 -3.90 23.20 15.21
N THR A 166 -4.42 23.31 13.99
CA THR A 166 -5.43 22.35 13.55
C THR A 166 -4.76 20.98 13.58
N PRO A 167 -5.41 19.95 14.14
CA PRO A 167 -4.83 18.62 14.13
C PRO A 167 -4.69 18.20 12.68
N VAL A 168 -3.44 18.21 12.19
CA VAL A 168 -3.08 17.64 10.90
C VAL A 168 -3.64 16.23 10.90
N ARG A 169 -4.56 15.96 9.98
CA ARG A 169 -5.07 14.61 9.74
C ARG A 169 -3.91 13.81 9.17
N ARG A 170 -3.11 13.27 10.09
CA ARG A 170 -2.05 12.29 9.88
C ARG A 170 -2.61 11.22 8.95
N ASN A 171 -2.30 11.28 7.66
CA ASN A 171 -2.54 10.20 6.71
C ASN A 171 -1.59 9.04 7.09
N TYR A 172 -1.95 8.36 8.17
CA TYR A 172 -1.16 7.28 8.74
C TYR A 172 -1.42 6.00 7.94
N CYS A 173 -0.32 5.36 7.55
CA CYS A 173 -0.18 4.09 6.84
C CYS A 173 -0.23 4.19 5.30
N LYS A 174 0.94 4.45 4.69
CA LYS A 174 1.17 4.33 3.25
C LYS A 174 1.31 2.84 2.85
N TYR A 175 1.08 2.50 1.58
CA TYR A 175 1.49 1.20 1.04
C TYR A 175 2.99 1.00 1.32
N PRO A 176 3.50 -0.20 1.64
CA PRO A 176 2.85 -1.51 1.65
C PRO A 176 2.21 -1.92 3.01
N GLU A 177 2.08 -1.03 4.00
CA GLU A 177 1.47 -1.38 5.30
C GLU A 177 -0.06 -1.44 5.25
N ARG A 178 -0.68 -0.66 4.34
CA ARG A 178 -2.14 -0.53 4.21
C ARG A 178 -2.90 -1.86 4.04
N PRO A 179 -2.44 -2.85 3.24
CA PRO A 179 -3.06 -4.17 3.19
C PRO A 179 -3.13 -4.90 4.53
N ILE A 180 -2.15 -4.75 5.44
CA ILE A 180 -2.15 -5.42 6.76
C ILE A 180 -3.34 -4.95 7.60
N ILE A 181 -3.66 -3.66 7.54
CA ILE A 181 -4.82 -3.08 8.25
C ILE A 181 -6.13 -3.63 7.69
N LEU A 182 -6.22 -3.77 6.37
CA LEU A 182 -7.40 -4.32 5.71
C LEU A 182 -7.57 -5.83 6.01
N ILE A 183 -6.48 -6.57 6.14
CA ILE A 183 -6.50 -7.96 6.63
C ILE A 183 -7.04 -7.99 8.06
N ALA A 184 -6.51 -7.14 8.97
CA ALA A 184 -6.97 -7.07 10.35
C ALA A 184 -8.46 -6.72 10.45
N MET A 185 -8.93 -5.76 9.64
CA MET A 185 -10.35 -5.39 9.53
C MET A 185 -11.20 -6.57 9.06
N CYS A 186 -10.76 -7.31 8.04
CA CYS A 186 -11.47 -8.48 7.54
C CYS A 186 -11.59 -9.56 8.63
N TYR A 187 -10.51 -9.86 9.36
CA TYR A 187 -10.54 -10.86 10.43
C TYR A 187 -11.38 -10.43 11.64
N ASN A 188 -11.42 -9.13 11.95
CA ASN A 188 -12.29 -8.60 12.98
C ASN A 188 -13.77 -8.81 12.62
N ILE A 189 -14.18 -8.45 11.40
CA ILE A 189 -15.57 -8.65 10.97
C ILE A 189 -15.89 -10.14 10.80
N TYR A 190 -14.92 -10.93 10.35
CA TYR A 190 -15.05 -12.38 10.28
C TYR A 190 -15.30 -13.02 11.66
N SER A 191 -14.65 -12.53 12.73
CA SER A 191 -14.87 -13.05 14.10
C SER A 191 -16.25 -12.73 14.65
N ILE A 192 -16.85 -11.60 14.26
CA ILE A 192 -18.25 -11.24 14.60
C ILE A 192 -19.21 -12.36 14.15
N SER A 193 -18.95 -13.01 13.01
CA SER A 193 -19.79 -14.11 12.54
C SER A 193 -19.85 -15.30 13.52
N TYR A 194 -18.77 -15.57 14.25
CA TYR A 194 -18.74 -16.61 15.28
C TYR A 194 -19.41 -16.15 16.57
N ILE A 195 -19.24 -14.89 16.95
CA ILE A 195 -19.92 -14.30 18.11
C ILE A 195 -21.44 -14.33 17.90
N LEU A 196 -21.92 -13.94 16.72
CA LEU A 196 -23.35 -14.05 16.37
C LEU A 196 -23.87 -15.50 16.47
N ARG A 197 -23.04 -16.49 16.06
CA ARG A 197 -23.39 -17.91 16.21
C ARG A 197 -23.54 -18.34 17.67
N LEU A 198 -22.73 -17.79 18.56
CA LEU A 198 -22.78 -18.07 19.99
C LEU A 198 -24.00 -17.41 20.65
N LEU A 199 -24.27 -16.14 20.33
CA LEU A 199 -25.35 -15.37 20.97
C LEU A 199 -26.76 -15.86 20.59
N VAL A 200 -26.98 -16.19 19.31
CA VAL A 200 -28.31 -16.59 18.83
C VAL A 200 -28.63 -18.05 19.16
N GLY A 201 -27.59 -18.87 19.36
CA GLY A 201 -27.73 -20.30 19.62
C GLY A 201 -27.83 -21.16 18.35
N ARG A 202 -27.35 -22.41 18.44
CA ARG A 202 -27.21 -23.29 17.26
C ARG A 202 -28.56 -23.65 16.61
N GLU A 203 -29.59 -23.85 17.42
CA GLU A 203 -30.92 -24.27 16.99
C GLU A 203 -31.62 -23.16 16.21
N ASN A 204 -31.63 -21.93 16.72
CA ASN A 204 -32.25 -20.78 16.07
C ASN A 204 -31.60 -20.40 14.73
N ILE A 205 -30.33 -20.78 14.52
CA ILE A 205 -29.61 -20.51 13.27
C ILE A 205 -29.81 -21.61 12.24
N SER A 206 -29.89 -22.87 12.68
CA SER A 206 -29.83 -24.04 11.79
C SER A 206 -31.17 -24.71 11.55
N CYS A 207 -32.13 -24.52 12.47
CA CYS A 207 -33.45 -25.14 12.45
C CYS A 207 -34.53 -24.09 12.18
N GLN A 208 -35.55 -24.48 11.42
CA GLN A 208 -36.78 -23.72 11.26
C GLN A 208 -37.95 -24.57 11.74
N ARG A 209 -38.93 -23.96 12.42
CA ARG A 209 -40.14 -24.62 12.87
C ARG A 209 -41.19 -24.57 11.77
N ASN A 210 -41.74 -25.72 11.38
CA ASN A 210 -42.87 -25.81 10.45
C ASN A 210 -44.17 -25.33 11.12
N SER A 211 -45.21 -25.11 10.30
CA SER A 211 -46.56 -24.75 10.75
C SER A 211 -47.18 -25.75 11.74
N GLU A 212 -46.72 -27.01 11.73
CA GLU A 212 -47.16 -28.11 12.60
C GLU A 212 -46.27 -28.26 13.86
N GLY A 213 -45.31 -27.35 14.09
CA GLY A 213 -44.43 -27.39 15.26
C GLY A 213 -43.19 -28.26 15.12
N GLU A 214 -43.05 -29.04 14.05
CA GLU A 214 -41.88 -29.87 13.78
C GLU A 214 -40.64 -29.05 13.39
N MET A 215 -39.49 -29.38 13.96
CA MET A 215 -38.21 -28.76 13.60
C MET A 215 -37.58 -29.46 12.40
N PHE A 216 -37.35 -28.72 11.32
CA PHE A 216 -36.62 -29.21 10.15
C PHE A 216 -35.32 -28.42 9.94
N LEU A 217 -34.28 -29.13 9.49
CA LEU A 217 -33.02 -28.50 9.06
C LEU A 217 -33.29 -27.61 7.85
N ILE A 218 -32.76 -26.38 7.87
CA ILE A 218 -32.93 -25.41 6.78
C ILE A 218 -32.29 -25.96 5.50
N LYS A 219 -33.10 -26.67 4.70
CA LYS A 219 -32.81 -27.07 3.33
C LYS A 219 -33.34 -25.98 2.42
N VAL A 220 -32.54 -24.94 2.22
CA VAL A 220 -32.65 -24.06 1.05
C VAL A 220 -34.02 -23.38 0.91
N LYS A 221 -34.33 -22.47 1.81
CA LYS A 221 -35.09 -21.27 1.46
C LYS A 221 -34.53 -20.11 2.29
N PHE A 222 -33.85 -19.19 1.61
CA PHE A 222 -33.46 -17.88 2.17
C PHE A 222 -34.66 -17.13 2.78
N ARG A 223 -35.87 -17.52 2.36
CA ARG A 223 -37.16 -17.08 2.91
C ARG A 223 -37.41 -17.75 4.28
N GLY A 224 -36.83 -17.19 5.34
CA GLY A 224 -37.19 -17.56 6.72
C GLY A 224 -36.16 -17.25 7.81
N ASN A 225 -34.85 -17.22 7.52
CA ASN A 225 -33.82 -17.02 8.54
C ASN A 225 -32.74 -16.01 8.10
N THR A 226 -33.00 -14.72 8.38
CA THR A 226 -32.10 -13.60 8.08
C THR A 226 -30.74 -13.74 8.80
N VAL A 227 -30.70 -14.34 9.99
CA VAL A 227 -29.47 -14.51 10.78
C VAL A 227 -28.51 -15.47 10.08
N CYS A 228 -29.02 -16.59 9.55
CA CYS A 228 -28.23 -17.55 8.79
C CYS A 228 -27.55 -16.91 7.56
N ALA A 229 -28.29 -16.05 6.85
CA ALA A 229 -27.77 -15.31 5.71
C ALA A 229 -26.69 -14.30 6.11
N ILE A 230 -26.90 -13.52 7.18
CA ILE A 230 -25.91 -12.56 7.69
C ILE A 230 -24.63 -13.29 8.08
N VAL A 231 -24.74 -14.40 8.82
CA VAL A 231 -23.59 -15.21 9.22
C VAL A 231 -22.82 -15.76 8.01
N PHE A 232 -23.54 -16.23 6.99
CA PHE A 232 -22.92 -16.66 5.73
C PHE A 232 -22.17 -15.51 5.05
N LEU A 233 -22.82 -14.35 4.87
CA LEU A 233 -22.23 -13.18 4.20
C LEU A 233 -20.99 -12.68 4.94
N LEU A 234 -21.06 -12.51 6.26
CA LEU A 234 -19.94 -12.05 7.08
C LEU A 234 -18.76 -13.04 7.03
N SER A 235 -19.02 -14.33 7.22
CA SER A 235 -17.94 -15.33 7.23
C SER A 235 -17.33 -15.53 5.84
N TYR A 236 -18.13 -15.64 4.79
CA TYR A 236 -17.61 -15.94 3.45
C TYR A 236 -16.95 -14.72 2.79
N PHE A 237 -17.58 -13.55 2.83
CA PHE A 237 -17.05 -12.33 2.20
C PHE A 237 -15.70 -11.93 2.79
N PHE A 238 -15.66 -11.69 4.09
CA PHE A 238 -14.47 -11.19 4.77
C PHE A 238 -13.39 -12.27 4.88
N GLY A 239 -13.78 -13.55 4.94
CA GLY A 239 -12.87 -14.67 4.78
C GLY A 239 -12.13 -14.61 3.44
N MET A 240 -12.87 -14.57 2.32
CA MET A 240 -12.27 -14.53 0.98
C MET A 240 -11.48 -13.23 0.71
N ALA A 241 -11.99 -12.09 1.17
CA ALA A 241 -11.31 -10.81 1.06
C ALA A 241 -9.96 -10.81 1.81
N SER A 242 -9.88 -11.43 2.99
CA SER A 242 -8.63 -11.50 3.77
C SER A 242 -7.50 -12.21 3.01
N TYR A 243 -7.79 -13.32 2.32
CA TYR A 243 -6.80 -14.03 1.51
C TYR A 243 -6.37 -13.20 0.28
N LEU A 244 -7.28 -12.47 -0.36
CA LEU A 244 -6.94 -11.57 -1.47
C LEU A 244 -6.08 -10.39 -1.01
N TRP A 245 -6.38 -9.81 0.16
CA TRP A 245 -5.54 -8.77 0.75
C TRP A 245 -4.15 -9.29 1.12
N TRP A 246 -4.03 -10.56 1.54
CA TRP A 246 -2.73 -11.20 1.71
C TRP A 246 -1.99 -11.35 0.38
N VAL A 247 -2.64 -11.78 -0.71
CA VAL A 247 -2.01 -11.81 -2.04
C VAL A 247 -1.53 -10.42 -2.45
N ILE A 248 -2.34 -9.38 -2.25
CA ILE A 248 -1.96 -7.98 -2.52
C ILE A 248 -0.78 -7.55 -1.64
N LEU A 249 -0.74 -7.95 -0.37
CA LEU A 249 0.39 -7.70 0.51
C LEU A 249 1.68 -8.32 -0.06
N THR A 250 1.64 -9.60 -0.47
CA THR A 250 2.81 -10.27 -1.06
C THR A 250 3.25 -9.65 -2.39
N LEU A 251 2.30 -9.22 -3.22
CA LEU A 251 2.57 -8.51 -4.48
C LEU A 251 3.21 -7.15 -4.22
N THR A 252 2.63 -6.33 -3.36
CA THR A 252 3.15 -5.00 -3.04
C THR A 252 4.49 -5.07 -2.33
N TRP A 253 4.71 -6.10 -1.50
CA TRP A 253 6.02 -6.41 -0.94
C TRP A 253 7.03 -6.79 -2.03
N PHE A 254 6.68 -7.66 -2.97
CA PHE A 254 7.54 -8.01 -4.11
C PHE A 254 7.87 -6.79 -4.98
N LEU A 255 6.91 -5.93 -5.29
CA LEU A 255 7.14 -4.72 -6.08
C LEU A 255 8.08 -3.75 -5.36
N ALA A 256 7.91 -3.57 -4.06
CA ALA A 256 8.81 -2.74 -3.26
C ALA A 256 10.22 -3.36 -3.15
N ALA A 257 10.30 -4.65 -2.80
CA ALA A 257 11.55 -5.36 -2.49
C ALA A 257 12.35 -5.81 -3.70
N GLY A 258 11.68 -6.43 -4.67
CA GLY A 258 12.32 -6.97 -5.86
C GLY A 258 12.44 -5.97 -6.99
N MET A 259 11.40 -5.16 -7.22
CA MET A 259 11.34 -4.22 -8.34
C MET A 259 11.71 -2.77 -7.96
N LYS A 260 12.05 -2.52 -6.69
CA LYS A 260 12.42 -1.19 -6.16
C LYS A 260 11.35 -0.10 -6.42
N TRP A 261 10.08 -0.46 -6.46
CA TRP A 261 9.00 0.53 -6.64
C TRP A 261 8.91 1.45 -5.41
N SER A 262 8.74 2.76 -5.66
CA SER A 262 8.46 3.72 -4.60
C SER A 262 7.03 3.57 -4.08
N HIS A 263 6.78 4.09 -2.88
CA HIS A 263 5.45 4.07 -2.27
C HIS A 263 4.41 4.78 -3.13
N GLU A 264 4.79 5.87 -3.81
CA GLU A 264 3.93 6.64 -4.71
C GLU A 264 3.56 5.85 -5.97
N ALA A 265 4.50 5.06 -6.51
CA ALA A 265 4.27 4.22 -7.69
C ALA A 265 3.24 3.12 -7.39
N ILE A 266 3.33 2.50 -6.20
CA ILE A 266 2.36 1.50 -5.74
C ILE A 266 1.00 2.16 -5.45
N GLU A 267 1.00 3.34 -4.81
CA GLU A 267 -0.22 4.07 -4.46
C GLU A 267 -1.03 4.51 -5.68
N ARG A 268 -0.38 4.87 -6.79
CA ARG A 268 -1.04 5.16 -8.07
C ARG A 268 -1.93 3.99 -8.55
N HIS A 269 -1.60 2.76 -8.19
CA HIS A 269 -2.35 1.55 -8.58
C HIS A 269 -3.32 1.05 -7.51
N SER A 270 -3.46 1.77 -6.38
CA SER A 270 -4.27 1.35 -5.23
C SER A 270 -5.74 1.04 -5.58
N SER A 271 -6.34 1.80 -6.50
CA SER A 271 -7.71 1.57 -6.96
C SER A 271 -7.93 0.17 -7.53
N TYR A 272 -6.95 -0.37 -8.27
CA TYR A 272 -7.01 -1.72 -8.82
C TYR A 272 -6.96 -2.79 -7.73
N PHE A 273 -6.10 -2.61 -6.71
CA PHE A 273 -6.01 -3.52 -5.58
C PHE A 273 -7.33 -3.62 -4.82
N HIS A 274 -7.96 -2.47 -4.54
CA HIS A 274 -9.27 -2.41 -3.90
C HIS A 274 -10.37 -3.04 -4.76
N LEU A 275 -10.38 -2.75 -6.07
CA LEU A 275 -11.35 -3.33 -7.00
C LEU A 275 -11.28 -4.87 -6.98
N VAL A 276 -10.08 -5.44 -7.11
CA VAL A 276 -9.88 -6.89 -7.13
C VAL A 276 -10.26 -7.54 -5.80
N ALA A 277 -9.78 -6.99 -4.68
CA ALA A 277 -9.99 -7.57 -3.36
C ALA A 277 -11.47 -7.63 -2.95
N TRP A 278 -12.27 -6.64 -3.36
CA TRP A 278 -13.69 -6.56 -2.99
C TRP A 278 -14.62 -7.16 -4.04
N SER A 279 -14.30 -7.03 -5.33
CA SER A 279 -15.18 -7.53 -6.40
C SER A 279 -15.18 -9.06 -6.47
N ILE A 280 -14.02 -9.72 -6.33
CA ILE A 280 -13.94 -11.18 -6.45
C ILE A 280 -14.80 -11.89 -5.38
N PRO A 281 -14.74 -11.55 -4.07
CA PRO A 281 -15.64 -12.12 -3.07
C PRO A 281 -17.10 -11.80 -3.32
N SER A 282 -17.41 -10.57 -3.78
CA SER A 282 -18.78 -10.15 -4.11
C SER A 282 -19.38 -11.00 -5.21
N ILE A 283 -18.66 -11.15 -6.32
CA ILE A 283 -19.08 -11.97 -7.47
C ILE A 283 -19.31 -13.42 -7.04
N LYS A 284 -18.40 -13.98 -6.23
CA LYS A 284 -18.57 -15.34 -5.71
C LYS A 284 -19.85 -15.50 -4.89
N ILE A 285 -20.17 -14.55 -4.02
CA ILE A 285 -21.42 -14.58 -3.23
C ILE A 285 -22.63 -14.55 -4.15
N VAL A 286 -22.65 -13.67 -5.15
CA VAL A 286 -23.75 -13.58 -6.12
C VAL A 286 -23.95 -14.93 -6.81
N VAL A 287 -22.88 -15.54 -7.32
CA VAL A 287 -22.94 -16.86 -7.97
C VAL A 287 -23.43 -17.95 -7.01
N ILE A 288 -22.92 -17.98 -5.78
CA ILE A 288 -23.33 -18.95 -4.75
C ILE A 288 -24.83 -18.82 -4.43
N LEU A 289 -25.34 -17.59 -4.33
CA LEU A 289 -26.75 -17.33 -4.03
C LEU A 289 -27.66 -17.74 -5.19
N ILE A 290 -27.23 -17.49 -6.43
CA ILE A 290 -27.96 -17.91 -7.64
C ILE A 290 -28.05 -19.44 -7.71
N LEU A 291 -26.93 -20.13 -7.48
CA LEU A 291 -26.86 -21.59 -7.55
C LEU A 291 -27.45 -22.30 -6.31
N ARG A 292 -27.86 -21.54 -5.28
CA ARG A 292 -28.48 -22.06 -4.04
C ARG A 292 -27.65 -23.13 -3.29
N HIS A 293 -26.33 -23.07 -3.37
CA HIS A 293 -25.41 -24.01 -2.69
C HIS A 293 -25.14 -23.69 -1.20
N VAL A 294 -25.84 -22.71 -0.61
CA VAL A 294 -25.70 -22.37 0.82
C VAL A 294 -26.51 -23.36 1.67
N ARG A 295 -25.85 -24.12 2.53
CA ARG A 295 -26.47 -25.10 3.43
C ARG A 295 -25.84 -25.04 4.82
N LEU A 296 -26.66 -24.94 5.88
CA LEU A 296 -26.21 -24.63 7.26
C LEU A 296 -25.35 -23.35 7.34
N CYS A 297 -25.83 -22.28 6.69
CA CYS A 297 -25.22 -20.94 6.77
C CYS A 297 -23.75 -20.88 6.31
N TYR A 298 -23.33 -21.84 5.49
CA TYR A 298 -22.02 -21.87 4.83
C TYR A 298 -22.09 -22.68 3.51
N VAL A 299 -21.10 -22.51 2.64
CA VAL A 299 -21.04 -23.20 1.34
C VAL A 299 -20.28 -24.51 1.48
N GLY A 300 -20.72 -25.54 0.74
CA GLY A 300 -20.00 -26.80 0.69
C GLY A 300 -20.28 -27.77 1.84
N ASN A 301 -21.18 -27.42 2.77
CA ASN A 301 -21.49 -28.31 3.89
C ASN A 301 -22.36 -29.53 3.50
N GLN A 302 -22.89 -29.63 2.28
CA GLN A 302 -23.52 -30.89 1.81
C GLN A 302 -23.17 -31.21 0.34
N ASP A 303 -22.35 -30.39 -0.29
CA ASP A 303 -22.01 -30.50 -1.71
C ASP A 303 -20.49 -30.37 -1.86
N MET A 304 -19.85 -31.46 -2.29
CA MET A 304 -18.38 -31.51 -2.44
C MET A 304 -17.91 -30.65 -3.61
N ASN A 305 -18.69 -30.55 -4.67
CA ASN A 305 -18.33 -29.77 -5.86
C ASN A 305 -18.35 -28.28 -5.50
N ALA A 306 -19.37 -27.85 -4.75
CA ALA A 306 -19.44 -26.47 -4.25
C ALA A 306 -18.33 -26.16 -3.23
N LEU A 307 -17.98 -27.09 -2.34
CA LEU A 307 -16.86 -26.91 -1.41
C LEU A 307 -15.53 -26.74 -2.17
N THR A 308 -15.28 -27.61 -3.15
CA THR A 308 -14.05 -27.58 -3.94
C THR A 308 -13.96 -26.32 -4.79
N GLY A 309 -15.02 -25.97 -5.52
CA GLY A 309 -15.02 -24.84 -6.45
C GLY A 309 -15.04 -23.46 -5.77
N PHE A 310 -15.81 -23.28 -4.70
CA PHE A 310 -16.00 -21.97 -4.07
C PHE A 310 -15.10 -21.71 -2.86
N VAL A 311 -14.49 -22.74 -2.28
CA VAL A 311 -13.65 -22.62 -1.08
C VAL A 311 -12.25 -23.14 -1.36
N LEU A 312 -12.08 -24.44 -1.57
CA LEU A 312 -10.75 -25.08 -1.60
C LEU A 312 -9.88 -24.58 -2.76
N ALA A 313 -10.39 -24.60 -3.99
CA ALA A 313 -9.63 -24.20 -5.17
C ALA A 313 -9.21 -22.73 -5.12
N PRO A 314 -10.07 -21.77 -4.73
CA PRO A 314 -9.64 -20.39 -4.49
C PRO A 314 -8.57 -20.23 -3.43
N LEU A 315 -8.73 -20.85 -2.25
CA LEU A 315 -7.77 -20.71 -1.16
C LEU A 315 -6.40 -21.25 -1.56
N PHE A 316 -6.38 -22.41 -2.21
CA PHE A 316 -5.16 -22.99 -2.77
C PHE A 316 -4.52 -22.07 -3.82
N THR A 317 -5.32 -21.56 -4.76
CA THR A 317 -4.83 -20.65 -5.81
C THR A 317 -4.24 -19.38 -5.22
N TYR A 318 -4.90 -18.77 -4.24
CA TYR A 318 -4.40 -17.57 -3.57
C TYR A 318 -3.09 -17.85 -2.82
N LEU A 319 -3.00 -18.98 -2.10
CA LEU A 319 -1.78 -19.37 -1.41
C LEU A 319 -0.61 -19.56 -2.39
N VAL A 320 -0.83 -20.27 -3.50
CA VAL A 320 0.20 -20.48 -4.53
C VAL A 320 0.65 -19.15 -5.14
N ILE A 321 -0.28 -18.27 -5.51
CA ILE A 321 0.06 -16.96 -6.09
C ILE A 321 0.88 -16.14 -5.08
N GLY A 322 0.41 -15.98 -3.84
CA GLY A 322 1.12 -15.15 -2.88
C GLY A 322 2.48 -15.72 -2.46
N THR A 323 2.59 -17.04 -2.33
CA THR A 323 3.90 -17.69 -2.07
C THR A 323 4.87 -17.52 -3.23
N SER A 324 4.40 -17.53 -4.49
CA SER A 324 5.24 -17.26 -5.65
C SER A 324 5.82 -15.84 -5.63
N PHE A 325 5.05 -14.82 -5.24
CA PHE A 325 5.54 -13.45 -5.08
C PHE A 325 6.55 -13.33 -3.93
N LEU A 326 6.33 -14.04 -2.81
CA LEU A 326 7.29 -14.06 -1.70
C LEU A 326 8.62 -14.68 -2.10
N LEU A 327 8.59 -15.81 -2.81
CA LEU A 327 9.81 -16.45 -3.34
C LEU A 327 10.53 -15.51 -4.31
N ALA A 328 9.81 -14.93 -5.28
CA ALA A 328 10.38 -13.99 -6.24
C ALA A 328 11.01 -12.77 -5.55
N GLY A 329 10.36 -12.20 -4.53
CA GLY A 329 10.90 -11.06 -3.80
C GLY A 329 12.10 -11.41 -2.94
N PHE A 330 12.13 -12.60 -2.34
CA PHE A 330 13.29 -13.10 -1.63
C PHE A 330 14.48 -13.25 -2.60
N PHE A 331 14.30 -13.96 -3.72
CA PHE A 331 15.36 -14.11 -4.73
C PHE A 331 15.90 -12.77 -5.25
N SER A 332 15.02 -11.80 -5.52
CA SER A 332 15.43 -10.46 -5.97
C SER A 332 16.20 -9.69 -4.89
N LEU A 333 15.82 -9.81 -3.62
CA LEU A 333 16.54 -9.18 -2.50
C LEU A 333 17.95 -9.77 -2.33
N PHE A 334 18.12 -11.11 -2.41
CA PHE A 334 19.44 -11.73 -2.33
C PHE A 334 20.35 -11.32 -3.48
N ARG A 335 19.80 -11.28 -4.70
CA ARG A 335 20.55 -10.80 -5.87
C ARG A 335 21.04 -9.37 -5.62
N ILE A 336 20.16 -8.44 -5.24
CA ILE A 336 20.54 -7.04 -5.04
C ILE A 336 21.54 -6.88 -3.89
N LYS A 337 21.34 -7.56 -2.76
CA LYS A 337 22.21 -7.47 -1.59
C LYS A 337 23.64 -7.98 -1.88
N SER A 338 23.76 -9.04 -2.68
CA SER A 338 25.08 -9.55 -3.12
C SER A 338 25.86 -8.55 -3.98
N TYR A 339 25.20 -7.59 -4.64
CA TYR A 339 25.87 -6.51 -5.37
C TYR A 339 26.14 -5.26 -4.50
N MET A 340 25.27 -4.96 -3.51
CA MET A 340 25.38 -3.74 -2.69
C MET A 340 26.31 -3.85 -1.48
N GLU A 341 26.76 -5.05 -1.08
CA GLU A 341 27.79 -5.20 -0.03
C GLU A 341 29.14 -4.53 -0.38
N LYS A 342 29.31 -4.01 -1.60
CA LYS A 342 30.47 -3.22 -2.01
C LYS A 342 30.34 -1.70 -1.81
N GLU A 343 29.14 -1.15 -1.56
CA GLU A 343 28.95 0.29 -1.35
C GLU A 343 28.02 0.54 -0.16
N GLY A 344 28.62 0.90 0.98
CA GLY A 344 27.90 1.18 2.22
C GLY A 344 27.00 2.41 2.10
N SER A 345 25.68 2.21 2.11
CA SER A 345 24.69 3.29 2.10
C SER A 345 23.60 3.09 3.17
N LYS A 346 23.15 4.22 3.75
CA LYS A 346 22.24 4.37 4.91
C LYS A 346 20.76 4.10 4.55
N THR A 347 20.40 2.89 4.12
CA THR A 347 18.99 2.48 3.85
C THR A 347 18.31 1.67 4.97
N ASP A 348 18.88 1.68 6.18
CA ASP A 348 18.49 0.81 7.30
C ASP A 348 17.00 0.83 7.69
N LYS A 349 16.34 1.99 7.65
CA LYS A 349 14.95 2.10 8.13
C LYS A 349 13.95 1.45 7.17
N LEU A 350 14.12 1.67 5.87
CA LEU A 350 13.25 1.10 4.84
C LEU A 350 13.50 -0.40 4.70
N GLU A 351 14.77 -0.83 4.74
CA GLU A 351 15.14 -2.25 4.72
C GLU A 351 14.55 -3.01 5.92
N ARG A 352 14.65 -2.47 7.14
CA ARG A 352 14.04 -3.08 8.34
C ARG A 352 12.53 -3.22 8.23
N LEU A 353 11.84 -2.22 7.64
CA LEU A 353 10.39 -2.28 7.44
C LEU A 353 10.02 -3.40 6.45
N MET A 354 10.76 -3.50 5.34
CA MET A 354 10.51 -4.50 4.30
C MET A 354 10.79 -5.92 4.80
N VAL A 355 11.83 -6.12 5.61
CA VAL A 355 12.08 -7.40 6.29
C VAL A 355 10.94 -7.77 7.22
N LYS A 356 10.45 -6.81 8.04
CA LYS A 356 9.32 -7.05 8.97
C LYS A 356 8.05 -7.48 8.23
N ILE A 357 7.72 -6.82 7.12
CA ILE A 357 6.55 -7.16 6.30
C ILE A 357 6.72 -8.52 5.61
N GLY A 358 7.93 -8.84 5.14
CA GLY A 358 8.25 -10.14 4.56
C GLY A 358 8.08 -11.28 5.57
N VAL A 359 8.66 -11.15 6.77
CA VAL A 359 8.51 -12.13 7.87
C VAL A 359 7.05 -12.34 8.22
N PHE A 360 6.28 -11.27 8.39
CA PHE A 360 4.85 -11.36 8.66
C PHE A 360 4.08 -12.11 7.56
N SER A 361 4.42 -11.84 6.30
CA SER A 361 3.78 -12.49 5.15
C SER A 361 4.10 -13.98 5.06
N VAL A 362 5.32 -14.39 5.46
CA VAL A 362 5.71 -15.80 5.56
C VAL A 362 5.00 -16.50 6.72
N LEU A 363 4.87 -15.84 7.88
CA LEU A 363 4.15 -16.39 9.03
C LEU A 363 2.67 -16.66 8.75
N TYR A 364 2.06 -15.95 7.79
CA TYR A 364 0.68 -16.21 7.35
C TYR A 364 0.53 -17.57 6.62
N ILE A 365 1.58 -18.06 5.96
CA ILE A 365 1.53 -19.29 5.14
C ILE A 365 1.20 -20.51 6.00
N VAL A 366 1.80 -20.60 7.20
CA VAL A 366 1.63 -21.75 8.11
C VAL A 366 0.15 -21.97 8.48
N PRO A 367 -0.55 -21.04 9.14
CA PRO A 367 -1.97 -21.21 9.48
C PRO A 367 -2.86 -21.36 8.24
N ALA A 368 -2.58 -20.65 7.15
CA ALA A 368 -3.33 -20.78 5.89
C ALA A 368 -3.23 -22.20 5.29
N SER A 369 -2.03 -22.78 5.28
CA SER A 369 -1.80 -24.15 4.81
C SER A 369 -2.51 -25.20 5.66
N ILE A 370 -2.53 -25.00 6.99
CA ILE A 370 -3.27 -25.89 7.91
C ILE A 370 -4.78 -25.79 7.64
N VAL A 371 -5.33 -24.60 7.45
CA VAL A 371 -6.76 -24.42 7.09
C VAL A 371 -7.11 -25.16 5.80
N ILE A 372 -6.28 -25.04 4.76
CA ILE A 372 -6.46 -25.78 3.50
C ILE A 372 -6.36 -27.30 3.74
N GLY A 373 -5.40 -27.75 4.55
CA GLY A 373 -5.27 -29.14 4.96
C GLY A 373 -6.52 -29.68 5.66
N CYS A 374 -7.13 -28.89 6.56
CA CYS A 374 -8.39 -29.25 7.20
C CYS A 374 -9.53 -29.39 6.17
N TYR A 375 -9.64 -28.46 5.20
CA TYR A 375 -10.64 -28.59 4.13
C TYR A 375 -10.40 -29.79 3.22
N PHE A 376 -9.13 -30.12 2.92
CA PHE A 376 -8.78 -31.29 2.14
C PHE A 376 -9.13 -32.58 2.87
N TYR A 377 -8.83 -32.65 4.17
CA TYR A 377 -9.26 -33.76 5.04
C TYR A 377 -10.79 -33.92 5.02
N GLU A 378 -11.52 -32.82 5.22
CA GLU A 378 -12.98 -32.83 5.17
C GLU A 378 -13.50 -33.32 3.81
N HIS A 379 -12.87 -32.89 2.72
CA HIS A 379 -13.23 -33.34 1.37
C HIS A 379 -12.99 -34.84 1.17
N ALA A 380 -11.82 -35.36 1.57
CA ALA A 380 -11.44 -36.74 1.36
C ALA A 380 -12.29 -37.72 2.18
N VAL A 381 -12.55 -37.39 3.44
CA VAL A 381 -13.25 -38.29 4.38
C VAL A 381 -14.77 -38.18 4.24
N ARG A 382 -15.28 -37.15 3.53
CA ARG A 382 -16.72 -36.90 3.49
C ARG A 382 -17.55 -38.01 2.91
N ARG A 383 -17.02 -38.69 1.90
CA ARG A 383 -17.69 -39.83 1.26
C ARG A 383 -17.88 -40.97 2.28
N LEU A 384 -16.90 -41.18 3.16
CA LEU A 384 -16.96 -42.20 4.19
C LEU A 384 -18.06 -41.89 5.22
N TRP A 385 -18.18 -40.64 5.67
CA TRP A 385 -19.24 -40.21 6.59
C TRP A 385 -20.66 -40.38 6.00
N SER A 386 -20.79 -40.24 4.68
CA SER A 386 -22.09 -40.43 4.01
C SER A 386 -22.49 -41.90 3.89
N LEU A 387 -21.51 -42.81 3.84
CA LEU A 387 -21.74 -44.24 3.62
C LEU A 387 -21.81 -45.04 4.93
N ASN A 388 -21.04 -44.65 5.94
CA ASN A 388 -20.95 -45.37 7.21
C ASN A 388 -21.34 -44.45 8.38
N ARG A 389 -22.52 -44.70 8.97
CA ARG A 389 -23.03 -43.92 10.12
C ARG A 389 -22.19 -44.08 11.39
N ASN A 390 -21.34 -45.11 11.47
CA ASN A 390 -20.46 -45.35 12.61
C ASN A 390 -19.17 -44.51 12.56
N VAL A 391 -18.85 -43.90 11.40
CA VAL A 391 -17.68 -43.02 11.25
C VAL A 391 -18.15 -41.58 11.35
N THR A 392 -17.83 -40.91 12.46
CA THR A 392 -18.21 -39.53 12.71
C THR A 392 -17.08 -38.54 12.37
N PRO A 393 -17.42 -37.28 12.05
CA PRO A 393 -16.44 -36.24 11.83
C PRO A 393 -15.64 -35.94 13.11
N SER A 394 -14.32 -35.83 12.99
CA SER A 394 -13.45 -35.44 14.10
C SER A 394 -13.62 -33.95 14.41
N VAL A 395 -14.25 -33.67 15.55
CA VAL A 395 -14.53 -32.30 16.02
C VAL A 395 -13.24 -31.49 16.21
N SER A 396 -12.14 -32.15 16.59
CA SER A 396 -10.83 -31.52 16.77
C SER A 396 -10.32 -30.82 15.52
N ILE A 397 -10.62 -31.35 14.32
CA ILE A 397 -10.19 -30.77 13.05
C ILE A 397 -10.98 -29.49 12.74
N TYR A 398 -12.26 -29.45 13.10
CA TYR A 398 -13.09 -28.24 12.99
C TYR A 398 -12.58 -27.13 13.90
N PHE A 399 -12.21 -27.46 15.15
CA PHE A 399 -11.61 -26.50 16.07
C PHE A 399 -10.24 -26.02 15.59
N LEU A 400 -9.39 -26.92 15.10
CA LEU A 400 -8.09 -26.57 14.53
C LEU A 400 -8.25 -25.57 13.37
N ARG A 401 -9.19 -25.81 12.45
CA ARG A 401 -9.46 -24.88 11.35
C ARG A 401 -9.88 -23.50 11.85
N ILE A 402 -10.81 -23.43 12.81
CA ILE A 402 -11.27 -22.15 13.35
C ILE A 402 -10.12 -21.42 14.07
N LEU A 403 -9.35 -22.14 14.88
CA LEU A 403 -8.18 -21.60 15.58
C LEU A 403 -7.16 -21.04 14.60
N MET A 404 -6.79 -21.80 13.57
CA MET A 404 -5.82 -21.36 12.56
C MET A 404 -6.34 -20.22 11.69
N GLN A 405 -7.66 -20.12 11.47
CA GLN A 405 -8.22 -18.96 10.77
C GLN A 405 -8.20 -17.70 11.67
N LEU A 406 -8.47 -17.82 12.97
CA LEU A 406 -8.52 -16.67 13.90
C LEU A 406 -7.14 -16.21 14.38
N ILE A 407 -6.16 -17.12 14.49
CA ILE A 407 -4.80 -16.78 14.94
C ILE A 407 -4.12 -15.78 13.98
N ILE A 408 -4.44 -15.87 12.68
CA ILE A 408 -3.99 -14.89 11.68
C ILE A 408 -4.49 -13.49 12.06
N GLY A 409 -5.78 -13.35 12.39
CA GLY A 409 -6.36 -12.10 12.85
C GLY A 409 -5.64 -11.54 14.08
N VAL A 410 -5.34 -12.40 15.05
CA VAL A 410 -4.58 -12.02 16.25
C VAL A 410 -3.18 -11.51 15.90
N PHE A 411 -2.43 -12.23 15.07
CA PHE A 411 -1.10 -11.78 14.63
C PHE A 411 -1.14 -10.47 13.84
N THR A 412 -2.15 -10.28 12.98
CA THR A 412 -2.34 -9.02 12.25
C THR A 412 -2.63 -7.85 13.20
N GLY A 413 -3.43 -8.09 14.24
CA GLY A 413 -3.72 -7.10 15.27
C GLY A 413 -2.48 -6.70 16.08
N PHE A 414 -1.69 -7.69 16.53
CA PHE A 414 -0.42 -7.43 17.21
C PHE A 414 0.58 -6.67 16.35
N TRP A 415 0.60 -6.91 15.03
CA TRP A 415 1.45 -6.13 14.13
C TRP A 415 1.07 -4.64 14.22
N VAL A 416 -0.21 -4.34 14.05
CA VAL A 416 -0.76 -2.97 14.01
C VAL A 416 -0.56 -2.24 15.33
N TRP A 417 -0.58 -2.97 16.45
CA TRP A 417 -0.34 -2.43 17.78
C TRP A 417 1.17 -2.22 18.03
N SER A 418 1.70 -1.11 17.50
CA SER A 418 3.10 -0.71 17.68
C SER A 418 3.24 0.43 18.70
N LYS A 419 4.45 0.61 19.27
CA LYS A 419 4.76 1.77 20.13
C LYS A 419 4.44 3.11 19.44
N LYS A 420 4.61 3.19 18.12
CA LYS A 420 4.23 4.37 17.31
C LYS A 420 2.72 4.57 17.24
N SER A 421 1.95 3.48 17.24
CA SER A 421 0.49 3.51 17.25
C SER A 421 0.00 4.04 18.60
N ILE A 422 0.61 3.59 19.71
CA ILE A 422 0.28 4.05 21.07
C ILE A 422 0.67 5.52 21.29
N GLN A 423 1.81 5.98 20.76
CA GLN A 423 2.22 7.38 20.83
C GLN A 423 1.42 8.33 19.93
N SER A 424 0.64 7.78 18.99
CA SER A 424 -0.21 8.58 18.10
C SER A 424 -1.65 8.71 18.60
N TRP A 425 -2.06 7.85 19.52
CA TRP A 425 -3.27 7.99 20.32
C TRP A 425 -2.95 8.87 21.52
#